data_AF-A0A0N8QZY0-F1
#
_entry.id   AF-A0A0N8QZY0-F1
#
_cell.length_a   1.000
_cell.length_b   1.000
_cell.length_c   1.000
_cell.angle_alpha   90.00
_cell.angle_beta   90.00
_cell.angle_gamma   90.00
#
_symmetry.space_group_name_H-M   'P 1'
#
loop_
_entity.id
_entity.type
_entity.pdbx_description
1 polymer ?
#
loop_
_entity_poly.entity_id
_entity_poly.type
_entity_poly.pdbx_seq_one_letter_code
_entity_poly.pdbx_strand_id
1 'polypeptide(L)'
;MTSRPHLSASGDVMSYQHKYVDGTSIHFPLGKVVCIGRNYAEHAKELGNPVPTEPLLFMKPGSAVVALEGGFTIPADRGSVHYEAEIVVLIGKPLSK
;
A
#
# COMPACT_ATOMS: atom_id res chain seq x y z
N MET A 1 -32.52 -25.80 25.22
CA MET A 1 -32.57 -24.58 24.39
C MET A 1 -31.61 -23.57 24.99
N THR A 2 -30.33 -23.66 24.66
CA THR A 2 -29.31 -22.71 25.12
C THR A 2 -28.99 -21.80 23.95
N SER A 3 -29.30 -20.52 24.11
CA SER A 3 -29.01 -19.46 23.14
C SER A 3 -27.51 -19.33 22.95
N ARG A 4 -27.04 -19.59 21.71
CA ARG A 4 -25.69 -19.24 21.29
C ARG A 4 -25.58 -17.72 21.25
N PRO A 5 -24.53 -17.09 21.81
CA PRO A 5 -24.29 -15.68 21.60
C PRO A 5 -23.98 -15.45 20.12
N HIS A 6 -24.74 -14.56 19.51
CA HIS A 6 -24.51 -14.06 18.17
C HIS A 6 -23.26 -13.16 18.23
N LEU A 7 -22.11 -13.67 17.78
CA LEU A 7 -20.98 -12.79 17.45
C LEU A 7 -21.45 -11.87 16.32
N SER A 8 -21.58 -10.58 16.60
CA SER A 8 -21.80 -9.56 15.58
C SER A 8 -20.55 -9.52 14.69
N ALA A 9 -20.69 -10.00 13.46
CA ALA A 9 -19.74 -9.75 12.40
C ALA A 9 -19.85 -8.28 11.96
N SER A 10 -19.31 -7.37 12.77
CA SER A 10 -19.03 -5.99 12.38
C SER A 10 -17.51 -5.80 12.36
N GLY A 11 -16.83 -6.66 11.62
CA GLY A 11 -15.52 -6.29 11.09
C GLY A 11 -15.78 -5.45 9.86
N ASP A 12 -16.07 -4.16 10.05
CA ASP A 12 -16.06 -3.22 8.92
C ASP A 12 -14.68 -3.32 8.29
N VAL A 13 -14.60 -3.95 7.12
CA VAL A 13 -13.43 -3.84 6.27
C VAL A 13 -13.37 -2.37 5.89
N MET A 14 -12.62 -1.58 6.66
CA MET A 14 -12.41 -0.17 6.41
C MET A 14 -11.79 -0.06 5.03
N SER A 15 -12.59 0.32 4.03
CA SER A 15 -12.09 0.65 2.72
C SER A 15 -11.14 1.82 2.87
N TYR A 16 -9.95 1.72 2.27
CA TYR A 16 -8.97 2.79 2.33
C TYR A 16 -9.55 4.09 1.76
N GLN A 17 -9.27 5.21 2.43
CA GLN A 17 -9.65 6.56 2.02
C GLN A 17 -8.42 7.46 2.06
N HIS A 18 -8.15 8.18 0.97
CA HIS A 18 -7.10 9.20 0.95
C HIS A 18 -7.43 10.31 1.95
N LYS A 19 -6.44 10.72 2.75
CA LYS A 19 -6.55 11.78 3.76
C LYS A 19 -5.32 12.67 3.74
N TYR A 20 -5.51 13.95 4.08
CA TYR A 20 -4.42 14.83 4.48
C TYR A 20 -3.90 14.46 5.88
N VAL A 21 -2.76 15.03 6.26
CA VAL A 21 -2.13 14.80 7.58
C VAL A 21 -3.05 15.21 8.75
N ASP A 22 -3.91 16.20 8.53
CA ASP A 22 -4.90 16.65 9.52
C ASP A 22 -6.16 15.76 9.59
N GLY A 23 -6.22 14.68 8.80
CA GLY A 23 -7.34 13.76 8.73
C GLY A 23 -8.42 14.12 7.73
N THR A 24 -8.36 15.30 7.08
CA THR A 24 -9.34 15.72 6.08
C THR A 24 -9.32 14.78 4.87
N SER A 25 -10.49 14.29 4.46
CA SER A 25 -10.63 13.38 3.31
C SER A 25 -10.29 14.05 1.98
N ILE A 26 -9.60 13.31 1.12
CA ILE A 26 -9.30 13.70 -0.27
C ILE A 26 -10.20 12.90 -1.20
N HIS A 27 -11.03 13.57 -2.00
CA HIS A 27 -12.07 12.95 -2.83
C HIS A 27 -11.58 12.42 -4.19
N PHE A 28 -10.32 12.00 -4.30
CA PHE A 28 -9.84 11.29 -5.48
C PHE A 28 -10.18 9.80 -5.39
N PRO A 29 -10.53 9.13 -6.51
CA PRO A 29 -10.75 7.69 -6.51
C PRO A 29 -9.43 6.94 -6.32
N LEU A 30 -9.46 5.86 -5.53
CA LEU A 30 -8.34 4.93 -5.47
C LEU A 30 -8.29 4.09 -6.75
N GLY A 31 -7.28 4.33 -7.59
CA GLY A 31 -7.04 3.52 -8.79
C GLY A 31 -5.98 2.45 -8.55
N LYS A 32 -4.73 2.84 -8.77
CA LYS A 32 -3.54 1.99 -8.72
C LYS A 32 -2.38 2.74 -8.10
N VAL A 33 -1.40 1.99 -7.59
CA VAL A 33 -0.11 2.54 -7.16
C VAL A 33 0.95 2.08 -8.16
N VAL A 34 1.60 3.04 -8.83
CA VAL A 34 2.75 2.77 -9.71
C VAL A 34 4.01 2.97 -8.88
N CYS A 35 4.90 1.99 -8.90
CA CYS A 35 6.09 1.93 -8.05
C CYS A 35 7.35 1.86 -8.91
N ILE A 36 8.50 2.24 -8.32
CA ILE A 36 9.81 2.21 -8.97
C ILE A 36 10.76 1.37 -8.12
N GLY A 37 11.21 0.24 -8.66
CA GLY A 37 12.19 -0.61 -8.01
C GLY A 37 13.61 -0.06 -8.14
N ARG A 38 14.45 -0.30 -7.12
CA ARG A 38 15.89 0.05 -7.12
C ARG A 38 16.16 1.55 -7.38
N ASN A 39 15.29 2.41 -6.87
CA ASN A 39 15.41 3.87 -7.01
C ASN A 39 16.36 4.53 -5.98
N TYR A 40 17.09 3.73 -5.21
CA TYR A 40 18.14 4.16 -4.28
C TYR A 40 19.39 3.30 -4.49
N ALA A 41 20.53 3.93 -4.76
CA ALA A 41 21.77 3.22 -5.12
C ALA A 41 22.25 2.26 -4.03
N GLU A 42 22.15 2.66 -2.75
CA GLU A 42 22.55 1.81 -1.63
C GLU A 42 21.63 0.59 -1.47
N HIS A 43 20.33 0.73 -1.71
CA HIS A 43 19.40 -0.40 -1.67
C HIS A 43 19.65 -1.39 -2.83
N ALA A 44 20.03 -0.90 -4.02
CA ALA A 44 20.46 -1.77 -5.11
C ALA A 44 21.70 -2.59 -4.72
N LYS A 45 22.69 -1.96 -4.07
CA LYS A 45 23.91 -2.63 -3.59
C LYS A 45 23.65 -3.67 -2.52
N GLU A 46 22.78 -3.38 -1.54
CA GLU A 46 22.39 -4.30 -0.45
C GLU A 46 21.92 -5.65 -0.99
N LEU A 47 21.13 -5.64 -2.06
CA LEU A 47 20.59 -6.82 -2.70
C LEU A 47 21.51 -7.40 -3.80
N GLY A 48 22.75 -6.90 -3.93
CA GLY A 48 23.72 -7.36 -4.94
C GLY A 48 23.32 -7.05 -6.38
N ASN A 49 22.49 -6.03 -6.59
CA ASN A 49 21.93 -5.68 -7.89
C ASN A 49 22.63 -4.47 -8.54
N PRO A 50 22.76 -4.44 -9.88
CA PRO A 50 23.19 -3.23 -10.57
C PRO A 50 22.11 -2.15 -10.48
N VAL A 51 22.55 -0.88 -10.49
CA VAL A 51 21.66 0.27 -10.66
C VAL A 51 21.12 0.22 -12.10
N PRO A 52 19.79 0.24 -12.30
CA PRO A 52 19.21 0.12 -13.63
C PRO A 52 19.45 1.39 -14.46
N THR A 53 19.58 1.24 -15.78
CA THR A 53 19.75 2.37 -16.71
C THR A 53 18.43 3.06 -17.09
N GLU A 54 17.31 2.39 -16.84
CA GLU A 54 15.95 2.91 -17.01
C GLU A 54 15.11 2.56 -15.77
N PRO A 55 14.05 3.32 -15.43
CA PRO A 55 13.23 3.03 -14.26
C PRO A 55 12.58 1.64 -14.33
N LEU A 56 12.79 0.82 -13.29
CA LEU A 56 12.12 -0.46 -13.15
C LEU A 56 10.71 -0.25 -12.60
N LEU A 57 9.72 -0.20 -13.48
CA LEU A 57 8.32 0.06 -13.10
C LEU A 57 7.55 -1.22 -12.77
N PHE A 58 6.74 -1.16 -11.71
CA PHE A 58 5.74 -2.17 -11.39
C PHE A 58 4.50 -1.51 -10.79
N MET A 59 3.45 -2.30 -10.52
CA MET A 59 2.17 -1.78 -10.06
C MET A 59 1.57 -2.63 -8.95
N LYS A 60 0.99 -1.96 -7.94
CA LYS A 60 0.09 -2.58 -6.96
C LYS A 60 -1.36 -2.18 -7.27
N PRO A 61 -2.32 -3.12 -7.24
CA PRO A 61 -3.73 -2.80 -7.41
C PRO A 61 -4.24 -1.98 -6.22
N GLY A 62 -5.33 -1.21 -6.41
CA GLY A 62 -5.97 -0.47 -5.32
C GLY A 62 -6.37 -1.34 -4.13
N SER A 63 -6.73 -2.61 -4.37
CA SER A 63 -7.05 -3.59 -3.31
C SER A 63 -5.87 -3.92 -2.38
N ALA A 64 -4.63 -3.56 -2.73
CA ALA A 64 -3.47 -3.74 -1.87
C ALA A 64 -3.25 -2.56 -0.89
N VAL A 65 -4.01 -1.47 -1.02
CA VAL A 65 -3.83 -0.26 -0.20
C VAL A 65 -4.71 -0.34 1.04
N VAL A 66 -4.11 -0.11 2.20
CA VAL A 66 -4.76 -0.11 3.52
C VAL A 66 -4.32 1.12 4.32
N ALA A 67 -5.09 1.49 5.34
CA ALA A 67 -4.67 2.54 6.25
C ALA A 67 -3.46 2.07 7.07
N LEU A 68 -2.49 2.97 7.27
CA LEU A 68 -1.34 2.71 8.15
C LEU A 68 -1.72 2.90 9.63
N GLU A 69 -2.63 3.84 9.90
CA GLU A 69 -3.15 4.12 11.22
C GLU A 69 -3.87 2.90 11.80
N GLY A 70 -3.59 2.57 13.06
CA GLY A 70 -4.13 1.36 13.72
C GLY A 70 -3.42 0.05 13.35
N GLY A 71 -2.45 0.10 12.43
CA GLY A 71 -1.70 -1.07 11.96
C GLY A 71 -2.43 -1.86 10.87
N PHE A 72 -1.72 -2.83 10.28
CA PHE A 72 -2.24 -3.69 9.22
C PHE A 72 -1.73 -5.13 9.38
N THR A 73 -2.39 -6.07 8.70
CA THR A 73 -2.02 -7.49 8.75
C THR A 73 -1.02 -7.85 7.64
N ILE A 74 -0.14 -8.80 7.94
CA ILE A 74 0.79 -9.39 6.98
C ILE A 74 0.49 -10.88 6.80
N PRO A 75 0.67 -11.47 5.60
CA PRO A 75 0.52 -12.91 5.42
C PRO A 75 1.50 -13.70 6.28
N ALA A 76 1.02 -14.69 7.03
CA ALA A 76 1.85 -15.54 7.89
C ALA A 76 2.32 -16.83 7.20
N ASP A 77 1.72 -17.19 6.07
CA ASP A 77 1.88 -18.47 5.37
C ASP A 77 2.65 -18.34 4.03
N ARG A 78 3.23 -17.17 3.74
CA ARG A 78 3.87 -16.85 2.44
C ARG A 78 5.36 -16.52 2.53
N GLY A 79 6.03 -16.94 3.60
CA GLY A 79 7.46 -16.67 3.83
C GLY A 79 7.71 -15.30 4.48
N SER A 80 8.95 -14.83 4.45
CA SER A 80 9.33 -13.57 5.07
C SER A 80 8.70 -12.37 4.34
N VAL A 81 8.02 -11.51 5.09
CA VAL A 81 7.51 -10.21 4.60
C VAL A 81 8.50 -9.12 5.01
N HIS A 82 9.02 -8.40 4.02
CA HIS A 82 10.00 -7.32 4.20
C HIS A 82 9.28 -5.96 4.12
N TYR A 83 9.82 -4.97 4.83
CA TYR A 83 9.28 -3.61 4.83
C TYR A 83 10.14 -2.71 3.93
N GLU A 84 9.48 -1.89 3.12
CA GLU A 84 10.12 -0.90 2.24
C GLU A 84 9.38 0.43 2.42
N ALA A 85 10.00 1.40 3.08
CA ALA A 85 9.42 2.72 3.28
C ALA A 85 9.72 3.61 2.08
N GLU A 86 8.69 4.17 1.45
CA GLU A 86 8.80 4.97 0.24
C GLU A 86 8.08 6.32 0.38
N ILE A 87 8.55 7.32 -0.37
CA ILE A 87 7.81 8.56 -0.58
C ILE A 87 6.73 8.28 -1.62
N VAL A 88 5.48 8.62 -1.29
CA VAL A 88 4.34 8.42 -2.17
C VAL A 88 3.81 9.77 -2.66
N VAL A 89 3.50 9.85 -3.96
CA VAL A 89 2.91 11.04 -4.58
C VAL A 89 1.48 10.72 -5.04
N LEU A 90 0.50 11.48 -4.55
CA LEU A 90 -0.88 11.39 -5.03
C LEU A 90 -1.07 12.25 -6.28
N ILE A 91 -1.57 11.64 -7.35
CA ILE A 91 -1.79 12.30 -8.63
C ILE A 91 -3.18 12.94 -8.65
N GLY A 92 -3.24 14.28 -8.68
CA GLY A 92 -4.50 15.03 -8.62
C GLY A 92 -5.20 15.27 -9.98
N LYS A 93 -4.55 14.96 -11.10
CA LYS A 93 -5.11 15.10 -12.46
C LYS A 93 -4.64 13.96 -13.37
N PRO A 94 -5.46 13.49 -14.33
CA PRO A 94 -5.01 12.52 -15.31
C PRO A 94 -3.75 13.01 -16.05
N LEU A 95 -2.78 12.12 -16.21
CA LEU A 95 -1.55 12.36 -16.96
C LEU A 95 -1.49 11.41 -18.15
N SER A 96 -1.29 11.97 -19.33
CA SER A 96 -0.93 11.26 -20.56
C SER A 96 0.21 12.01 -21.22
N LYS A 97 1.06 11.28 -21.93
CA LYS A 97 2.02 11.88 -22.86
C LYS A 97 1.29 12.51 -24.03
#